data_AF-A0A0G1JS92-F1
#
_entry.id   AF-A0A0G1JS92-F1
#
_cell.length_a   1.000
_cell.length_b   1.000
_cell.length_c   1.000
_cell.angle_alpha   90.00
_cell.angle_beta   90.00
_cell.angle_gamma   90.00
#
_symmetry.space_group_name_H-M   'P 1'
#
loop_
_entity.id
_entity.type
_entity.pdbx_description
1 polymer ?
#
loop_
_entity_poly.entity_id
_entity_poly.type
_entity_poly.pdbx_seq_one_letter_code
_entity_poly.pdbx_strand_id
1 'polypeptide(L)'
;MLTKRQKQFLDFITKFSQKHGFAPTFAEMKKRFKLRSLSTIHQHISALEQKGYINREKGRARSVVASRSEKMVQVPLLGRIAAGVPIEAIENKETIAVPQSKLPFSSGNYYALRVAGDSMKDERINDGDIVLVKEQKFAENGQKVVALLNNSEATLKTFYKERSCVRLEPANKNYAPIFVDKETPLAIQGVVVDVIHGADSVEVHSEVVNPSLQHISTQKPYYEKPRFNLYHANCLDILATLPENSTDMVFADPPYNLSNNGFSLHAGKRVSVNKGTWDKSRGFKDDYDFHYKWLATCKRVLKPEGTLWVSGTYHSIYQCGYALQALGYHILNDISWFKPNGSPNLSCRFFTASHETVIWARKDKNAKHTFNYHLMKNGDWPEDSIKKPGLQMRSVWAIYPPKKPEKIFGKHPTQKPLELLKRIVLASTKPEAIVLDPFTGSSTTGIAAYSLGRKFIGIDTDQKFLDLSIRRFENSL
;
A
#
# COMPACT_ATOMS: atom_id res chain seq x y z
N MET A 1 7.36 -13.77 -30.31
CA MET A 1 8.59 -13.16 -30.88
C MET A 1 8.43 -12.84 -32.38
N LEU A 2 8.92 -11.69 -32.85
CA LEU A 2 9.06 -11.37 -34.28
C LEU A 2 10.40 -11.93 -34.79
N THR A 3 10.40 -12.54 -35.97
CA THR A 3 11.68 -12.86 -36.62
C THR A 3 12.40 -11.58 -37.02
N LYS A 4 13.74 -11.64 -37.18
CA LYS A 4 14.53 -10.50 -37.69
C LYS A 4 13.92 -9.91 -38.96
N ARG A 5 13.35 -10.76 -39.82
CA ARG A 5 12.66 -10.35 -41.05
C ARG A 5 11.33 -9.66 -40.79
N GLN A 6 10.49 -10.19 -39.89
CA GLN A 6 9.22 -9.57 -39.51
C GLN A 6 9.42 -8.18 -38.87
N LYS A 7 10.44 -8.02 -38.01
CA LYS A 7 10.80 -6.71 -37.44
C LYS A 7 11.18 -5.71 -38.52
N GLN A 8 12.00 -6.10 -39.48
CA GLN A 8 12.36 -5.24 -40.62
C GLN A 8 11.13 -4.78 -41.41
N PHE A 9 10.15 -5.66 -41.62
CA PHE A 9 8.88 -5.31 -42.28
C PHE A 9 8.07 -4.30 -41.47
N LEU A 10 7.92 -4.52 -40.17
CA LEU A 10 7.21 -3.61 -39.27
C LEU A 10 7.88 -2.22 -39.22
N ASP A 11 9.20 -2.17 -39.08
CA ASP A 11 9.98 -0.93 -39.08
C ASP A 11 9.80 -0.15 -40.38
N PHE A 12 9.78 -0.85 -41.52
CA PHE A 12 9.57 -0.22 -42.83
C PHE A 12 8.16 0.35 -42.96
N ILE A 13 7.12 -0.42 -42.60
CA ILE A 13 5.73 0.04 -42.66
C ILE A 13 5.54 1.28 -41.77
N THR A 14 6.11 1.25 -40.56
CA THR A 14 6.01 2.36 -39.60
C THR A 14 6.68 3.63 -40.12
N LYS A 15 7.95 3.52 -40.57
CA LYS A 15 8.71 4.67 -41.11
C LYS A 15 8.10 5.23 -42.39
N PHE A 16 7.59 4.36 -43.27
CA PHE A 16 6.96 4.78 -44.52
C PHE A 16 5.67 5.55 -44.24
N SER A 17 4.81 5.03 -43.36
CA SER A 17 3.56 5.68 -42.96
C SER A 17 3.79 7.03 -42.28
N GLN A 18 4.79 7.13 -41.40
CA GLN A 18 5.17 8.40 -40.76
C GLN A 18 5.65 9.45 -41.77
N LYS A 19 6.39 9.03 -42.80
CA LYS A 19 6.97 9.94 -43.79
C LYS A 19 5.96 10.40 -44.85
N HIS A 20 5.06 9.51 -45.28
CA HIS A 20 4.20 9.75 -46.43
C HIS A 20 2.72 9.96 -46.07
N GLY A 21 2.33 9.78 -44.81
CA GLY A 21 0.94 9.92 -44.36
C GLY A 21 0.02 8.77 -44.78
N PHE A 22 0.55 7.73 -45.44
CA PHE A 22 -0.18 6.53 -45.85
C PHE A 22 0.72 5.30 -45.85
N ALA A 23 0.10 4.12 -45.76
CA ALA A 23 0.80 2.84 -45.71
C ALA A 23 1.45 2.44 -47.06
N PRO A 24 2.58 1.73 -47.05
CA PRO A 24 3.17 1.20 -48.27
C PRO A 24 2.30 0.09 -48.88
N THR A 25 2.30 0.02 -50.20
CA THR A 25 1.70 -1.07 -50.99
C THR A 25 2.58 -2.31 -50.97
N PHE A 26 2.00 -3.48 -51.29
CA PHE A 26 2.78 -4.71 -51.41
C PHE A 26 3.86 -4.64 -52.51
N ALA A 27 3.64 -3.86 -53.56
CA ALA A 27 4.65 -3.60 -54.59
C ALA A 27 5.85 -2.81 -54.02
N GLU A 28 5.60 -1.79 -53.21
CA GLU A 28 6.66 -1.01 -52.55
C GLU A 28 7.43 -1.84 -51.52
N MET A 29 6.74 -2.68 -50.75
CA MET A 29 7.38 -3.65 -49.85
C MET A 29 8.23 -4.65 -50.63
N LYS A 30 7.74 -5.17 -51.76
CA LYS A 30 8.46 -6.10 -52.63
C LYS A 30 9.77 -5.49 -53.14
N LYS A 31 9.69 -4.25 -53.63
CA LYS A 31 10.83 -3.49 -54.13
C LYS A 31 11.85 -3.23 -53.02
N ARG A 32 11.39 -2.80 -51.84
CA ARG A 32 12.27 -2.50 -50.68
C ARG A 32 13.03 -3.71 -50.16
N PHE A 33 12.37 -4.87 -50.09
CA PHE A 33 12.94 -6.09 -49.54
C PHE A 33 13.55 -7.03 -50.60
N LYS A 34 13.55 -6.61 -51.88
CA LYS A 34 14.07 -7.35 -53.04
C LYS A 34 13.50 -8.78 -53.11
N LEU A 35 12.20 -8.94 -52.86
CA LEU A 35 11.54 -10.25 -52.85
C LEU A 35 11.02 -10.63 -54.24
N ARG A 36 11.15 -11.91 -54.61
CA ARG A 36 10.70 -12.41 -55.92
C ARG A 36 9.18 -12.54 -56.03
N SER A 37 8.50 -12.90 -54.93
CA SER A 37 7.06 -13.15 -54.89
C SER A 37 6.31 -12.22 -53.95
N LEU A 38 5.06 -11.88 -54.30
CA LEU A 38 4.10 -11.22 -53.40
C LEU A 38 3.63 -12.15 -52.28
N SER A 39 3.65 -13.48 -52.48
CA SER A 39 3.22 -14.47 -51.48
C SER A 39 4.04 -14.39 -50.18
N THR A 40 5.35 -14.17 -50.26
CA THR A 40 6.21 -13.98 -49.09
C THR A 40 5.87 -12.73 -48.29
N ILE A 41 5.38 -11.68 -48.96
CA ILE A 41 4.92 -10.46 -48.30
C ILE A 41 3.61 -10.75 -47.58
N HIS A 42 2.66 -11.41 -48.25
CA HIS A 42 1.42 -11.85 -47.61
C HIS A 42 1.67 -12.69 -46.34
N GLN A 43 2.63 -13.63 -46.38
CA GLN A 43 3.02 -14.42 -45.21
C GLN A 43 3.53 -13.55 -44.05
N HIS A 44 4.43 -12.61 -44.32
CA HIS A 44 4.96 -11.73 -43.28
C HIS A 44 3.91 -10.77 -42.72
N ILE A 45 3.04 -10.24 -43.57
CA ILE A 45 1.95 -9.34 -43.18
C ILE A 45 0.91 -10.11 -42.36
N SER A 46 0.43 -11.27 -42.80
CA SER A 46 -0.50 -12.09 -42.03
C SER A 46 0.11 -12.53 -40.69
N ALA A 47 1.41 -12.84 -40.64
CA ALA A 47 2.08 -13.16 -39.39
C ALA A 47 2.21 -11.95 -38.45
N LEU A 48 2.38 -10.74 -38.98
CA LEU A 48 2.39 -9.50 -38.19
C LEU A 48 0.98 -9.15 -37.69
N GLU A 49 -0.04 -9.38 -38.51
CA GLU A 49 -1.47 -9.17 -38.19
C GLU A 49 -1.96 -10.15 -37.12
N GLN A 50 -1.71 -11.45 -37.28
CA GLN A 50 -2.02 -12.46 -36.25
C GLN A 50 -1.32 -12.18 -34.92
N LYS A 51 -0.15 -11.55 -34.97
CA LYS A 51 0.61 -11.16 -33.77
C LYS A 51 0.21 -9.77 -33.24
N GLY A 52 -0.75 -9.10 -33.86
CA GLY A 52 -1.32 -7.82 -33.40
C GLY A 52 -0.49 -6.58 -33.71
N TYR A 53 0.56 -6.67 -34.54
CA TYR A 53 1.45 -5.53 -34.84
C TYR A 53 0.93 -4.62 -35.95
N ILE A 54 0.01 -5.10 -36.79
CA ILE A 54 -0.58 -4.34 -37.89
C ILE A 54 -2.07 -4.70 -38.01
N ASN A 55 -2.88 -3.75 -38.48
CA ASN A 55 -4.30 -3.96 -38.79
C ASN A 55 -4.54 -3.79 -40.29
N ARG A 56 -5.48 -4.57 -40.85
CA ARG A 56 -5.80 -4.55 -42.29
C ARG A 56 -7.30 -4.43 -42.57
N GLU A 57 -7.68 -3.42 -43.37
CA GLU A 57 -8.99 -3.40 -44.04
C GLU A 57 -8.94 -4.20 -45.36
N LYS A 58 -9.89 -5.12 -45.57
CA LYS A 58 -9.98 -5.89 -46.83
C LYS A 58 -10.59 -5.01 -47.93
N GLY A 59 -10.01 -5.04 -49.14
CA GLY A 59 -10.58 -4.39 -50.34
C GLY A 59 -10.05 -2.99 -50.69
N ARG A 60 -9.13 -2.40 -49.91
CA ARG A 60 -8.50 -1.11 -50.21
C ARG A 60 -7.01 -1.23 -50.55
N ALA A 61 -6.55 -0.46 -51.54
CA ALA A 61 -5.13 -0.21 -51.72
C ALA A 61 -4.60 0.53 -50.47
N ARG A 62 -3.44 0.13 -49.93
CA ARG A 62 -2.80 0.73 -48.74
C ARG A 62 -3.53 0.49 -47.40
N SER A 63 -4.09 -0.69 -47.20
CA SER A 63 -4.84 -1.02 -45.98
C SER A 63 -3.99 -1.47 -44.78
N VAL A 64 -2.66 -1.51 -44.89
CA VAL A 64 -1.77 -1.99 -43.81
C VAL A 64 -1.38 -0.84 -42.89
N VAL A 65 -2.14 -0.63 -41.82
CA VAL A 65 -1.81 0.40 -40.83
C VAL A 65 -0.97 -0.26 -39.72
N ALA A 66 0.20 0.31 -39.42
CA ALA A 66 0.96 -0.09 -38.23
C ALA A 66 0.07 0.17 -37.01
N SER A 67 -0.26 -0.89 -36.27
CA SER A 67 -1.04 -0.75 -35.05
C SER A 67 -0.20 0.10 -34.08
N ARG A 68 -0.70 1.27 -33.70
CA ARG A 68 0.00 2.18 -32.77
C ARG A 68 0.09 1.62 -31.35
N SER A 69 -0.37 0.40 -31.08
CA SER A 69 -0.27 -0.24 -29.78
C SER A 69 0.55 -1.54 -29.90
N GLU A 70 1.82 -1.53 -29.50
CA GLU A 70 2.47 -2.79 -29.09
C GLU A 70 1.62 -3.40 -27.98
N LYS A 71 1.34 -4.71 -28.05
CA LYS A 71 0.59 -5.40 -27.01
C LYS A 71 1.40 -5.34 -25.72
N MET A 72 0.91 -4.57 -24.76
CA MET A 72 1.47 -4.49 -23.41
C MET A 72 0.98 -5.68 -22.59
N VAL A 73 1.87 -6.23 -21.78
CA VAL A 73 1.60 -7.33 -20.84
C VAL A 73 1.90 -6.81 -19.44
N GLN A 74 0.98 -7.01 -18.51
CA GLN A 74 1.22 -6.70 -17.11
C GLN A 74 2.05 -7.82 -16.48
N VAL A 75 3.19 -7.47 -15.89
CA VAL A 75 4.09 -8.41 -15.20
C VAL A 75 4.21 -8.00 -13.73
N PRO A 76 3.95 -8.90 -12.75
CA PRO A 76 4.00 -8.56 -11.34
C PRO A 76 5.40 -8.13 -10.89
N LEU A 77 5.51 -6.96 -10.26
CA LEU A 77 6.71 -6.43 -9.62
C LEU A 77 6.74 -6.91 -8.16
N LEU A 78 7.57 -7.91 -7.87
CA LEU A 78 7.63 -8.60 -6.56
C LEU A 78 8.59 -7.93 -5.56
N GLY A 79 8.92 -6.65 -5.77
CA GLY A 79 9.75 -5.87 -4.85
C GLY A 79 11.18 -5.61 -5.34
N ARG A 80 12.12 -5.46 -4.40
CA ARG A 80 13.53 -5.13 -4.66
C ARG A 80 14.45 -6.32 -4.42
N ILE A 81 15.49 -6.49 -5.24
CA ILE A 81 16.49 -7.55 -5.13
C ILE A 81 17.86 -6.96 -4.78
N ALA A 82 18.26 -7.16 -3.52
CA ALA A 82 19.61 -7.14 -2.91
C ALA A 82 19.59 -6.89 -1.38
N ALA A 83 18.50 -7.24 -0.70
CA ALA A 83 18.41 -7.23 0.76
C ALA A 83 17.77 -8.55 1.22
N GLY A 84 18.32 -9.17 2.27
CA GLY A 84 18.06 -10.53 2.70
C GLY A 84 16.68 -10.82 3.29
N VAL A 85 15.62 -10.58 2.51
CA VAL A 85 14.25 -11.01 2.83
C VAL A 85 13.73 -11.86 1.66
N PRO A 86 13.07 -13.01 1.93
CA PRO A 86 12.59 -13.90 0.88
C PRO A 86 11.47 -13.26 0.05
N ILE A 87 11.37 -13.67 -1.23
CA ILE A 87 10.43 -13.17 -2.25
C ILE A 87 8.98 -13.69 -2.02
N GLU A 88 8.75 -14.50 -0.98
CA GLU A 88 7.47 -15.19 -0.81
C GLU A 88 6.37 -14.28 -0.24
N ALA A 89 5.26 -14.24 -1.01
CA ALA A 89 3.92 -13.79 -0.69
C ALA A 89 3.69 -12.28 -0.43
N ILE A 90 3.87 -11.47 -1.48
CA ILE A 90 3.27 -10.12 -1.57
C ILE A 90 1.86 -10.25 -2.15
N GLU A 91 0.81 -10.10 -1.33
CA GLU A 91 -0.59 -10.09 -1.78
C GLU A 91 -0.99 -8.81 -2.56
N ASN A 92 -0.11 -7.81 -2.63
CA ASN A 92 -0.29 -6.63 -3.48
C ASN A 92 0.50 -6.78 -4.79
N LYS A 93 -0.17 -7.15 -5.87
CA LYS A 93 0.42 -7.24 -7.21
C LYS A 93 0.58 -5.83 -7.80
N GLU A 94 1.62 -5.12 -7.39
CA GLU A 94 2.20 -4.12 -8.30
C GLU A 94 2.57 -4.86 -9.58
N THR A 95 2.22 -4.31 -10.73
CA THR A 95 2.55 -4.84 -12.06
C THR A 95 3.22 -3.75 -12.87
N ILE A 96 4.06 -4.11 -13.81
CA ILE A 96 4.62 -3.19 -14.79
C ILE A 96 4.10 -3.57 -16.17
N ALA A 97 3.69 -2.57 -16.95
CA ALA A 97 3.33 -2.79 -18.33
C ALA A 97 4.60 -2.93 -19.17
N VAL A 98 4.85 -4.12 -19.70
CA VAL A 98 5.99 -4.38 -20.58
C VAL A 98 5.52 -4.79 -21.97
N PRO A 99 6.16 -4.31 -23.04
CA PRO A 99 5.88 -4.81 -24.38
C PRO A 99 6.05 -6.33 -24.45
N GLN A 100 5.09 -7.04 -25.04
CA GLN A 100 5.16 -8.49 -25.25
C GLN A 100 6.44 -8.93 -25.99
N SER A 101 7.09 -8.02 -26.73
CA SER A 101 8.36 -8.23 -27.42
C SER A 101 9.55 -8.47 -26.48
N LYS A 102 9.50 -8.01 -25.22
CA LYS A 102 10.51 -8.24 -24.17
C LYS A 102 10.37 -9.60 -23.48
N LEU A 103 9.24 -10.29 -23.66
CA LEU A 103 9.01 -11.62 -23.12
C LEU A 103 9.27 -12.68 -24.20
N PRO A 104 10.21 -13.62 -23.98
CA PRO A 104 10.63 -14.57 -25.02
C PRO A 104 9.48 -15.49 -25.49
N PHE A 105 8.55 -15.82 -24.59
CA PHE A 105 7.38 -16.64 -24.88
C PHE A 105 6.10 -16.00 -24.33
N SER A 106 4.98 -16.15 -25.05
CA SER A 106 3.66 -15.69 -24.59
C SER A 106 3.06 -16.55 -23.48
N SER A 107 3.59 -17.75 -23.29
CA SER A 107 3.27 -18.64 -22.16
C SER A 107 4.45 -18.71 -21.19
N GLY A 108 4.15 -18.75 -19.90
CA GLY A 108 5.13 -18.79 -18.81
C GLY A 108 4.82 -17.78 -17.72
N ASN A 109 5.18 -18.10 -16.48
CA ASN A 109 5.08 -17.18 -15.36
C ASN A 109 6.29 -16.26 -15.36
N TYR A 110 6.04 -14.96 -15.42
CA TYR A 110 7.07 -13.93 -15.35
C TYR A 110 6.77 -13.02 -14.18
N TYR A 111 7.83 -12.48 -13.58
CA TYR A 111 7.76 -11.43 -12.58
C TYR A 111 8.92 -10.45 -12.78
N ALA A 112 8.82 -9.30 -12.16
CA ALA A 112 9.81 -8.24 -12.20
C ALA A 112 10.37 -7.99 -10.80
N LEU A 113 11.63 -7.60 -10.70
CA LEU A 113 12.27 -7.15 -9.46
C LEU A 113 13.08 -5.89 -9.74
N ARG A 114 13.03 -4.92 -8.83
CA ARG A 114 13.87 -3.72 -8.89
C ARG A 114 15.23 -4.02 -8.26
N VAL A 115 16.30 -3.78 -8.99
CA VAL A 115 17.67 -4.03 -8.54
C VAL A 115 18.03 -3.02 -7.46
N ALA A 116 18.66 -3.50 -6.39
CA ALA A 116 19.32 -2.68 -5.39
C ALA A 116 20.83 -3.03 -5.37
N GLY A 117 21.70 -2.04 -5.26
CA GLY A 117 23.16 -2.21 -5.30
C GLY A 117 23.73 -2.45 -6.71
N ASP A 118 25.06 -2.58 -6.78
CA ASP A 118 25.82 -2.57 -8.04
C ASP A 118 26.54 -3.89 -8.34
N SER A 119 26.21 -4.99 -7.65
CA SER A 119 26.92 -6.27 -7.75
C SER A 119 26.90 -6.92 -9.15
N MET A 120 26.07 -6.43 -10.07
CA MET A 120 25.93 -6.92 -11.44
C MET A 120 26.23 -5.85 -12.51
N LYS A 121 26.89 -4.74 -12.14
CA LYS A 121 27.10 -3.57 -13.02
C LYS A 121 27.89 -3.87 -14.29
N ASP A 122 28.87 -4.78 -14.25
CA ASP A 122 29.71 -5.13 -15.41
C ASP A 122 28.91 -5.91 -16.47
N GLU A 123 27.75 -6.44 -16.08
CA GLU A 123 26.74 -7.06 -16.95
C GLU A 123 25.61 -6.09 -17.32
N ARG A 124 25.85 -4.79 -17.15
CA ARG A 124 24.94 -3.68 -17.43
C ARG A 124 23.64 -3.73 -16.63
N ILE A 125 23.66 -4.31 -15.43
CA ILE A 125 22.53 -4.28 -14.50
C ILE A 125 22.90 -3.33 -13.36
N ASN A 126 22.30 -2.14 -13.38
CA ASN A 126 22.63 -1.07 -12.42
C ASN A 126 21.60 -0.99 -11.29
N ASP A 127 21.99 -0.33 -10.20
CA ASP A 127 21.07 0.02 -9.12
C ASP A 127 19.86 0.79 -9.67
N GLY A 128 18.66 0.40 -9.23
CA GLY A 128 17.40 0.99 -9.68
C GLY A 128 16.79 0.40 -10.96
N ASP A 129 17.55 -0.38 -11.75
CA ASP A 129 17.02 -1.07 -12.94
C ASP A 129 15.92 -2.08 -12.55
N ILE A 130 15.07 -2.46 -13.51
CA ILE A 130 14.09 -3.53 -13.32
C ILE A 130 14.51 -4.75 -14.14
N VAL A 131 14.69 -5.89 -13.49
CA VAL A 131 14.93 -7.18 -14.15
C VAL A 131 13.61 -7.91 -14.35
N LEU A 132 13.39 -8.40 -15.57
CA LEU A 132 12.30 -9.33 -15.89
C LEU A 132 12.81 -10.76 -15.71
N VAL A 133 12.07 -11.55 -14.95
CA VAL A 133 12.47 -12.89 -14.51
C VAL A 133 11.40 -13.88 -14.92
N LYS A 134 11.82 -14.99 -15.53
CA LYS A 134 10.96 -16.15 -15.76
C LYS A 134 11.05 -17.07 -14.55
N GLU A 135 9.91 -17.39 -13.95
CA GLU A 135 9.83 -18.32 -12.82
C GLU A 135 10.22 -19.74 -13.27
N GLN A 136 11.25 -20.30 -12.66
CA GLN A 136 11.72 -21.67 -12.90
C GLN A 136 12.68 -22.13 -11.80
N LYS A 137 12.70 -23.43 -11.52
CA LYS A 137 13.49 -24.06 -10.45
C LYS A 137 14.90 -24.49 -10.86
N PHE A 138 15.23 -24.37 -12.14
CA PHE A 138 16.50 -24.84 -12.71
C PHE A 138 17.13 -23.74 -13.56
N ALA A 139 18.45 -23.70 -13.58
CA ALA A 139 19.24 -22.79 -14.40
C ALA A 139 20.43 -23.54 -15.02
N GLU A 140 20.84 -23.08 -16.20
CA GLU A 140 22.04 -23.53 -16.89
C GLU A 140 23.24 -22.64 -16.53
N ASN A 141 24.45 -23.18 -16.67
CA ASN A 141 25.68 -22.44 -16.38
C ASN A 141 25.77 -21.16 -17.25
N GLY A 142 26.07 -20.04 -16.61
CA GLY A 142 26.14 -18.72 -17.25
C GLY A 142 24.83 -17.95 -17.29
N GLN A 143 23.71 -18.53 -16.84
CA GLN A 143 22.45 -17.80 -16.73
C GLN A 143 22.44 -16.89 -15.49
N LYS A 144 21.83 -15.71 -15.63
CA LYS A 144 21.59 -14.80 -14.50
C LYS A 144 20.34 -15.26 -13.77
N VAL A 145 20.45 -15.50 -12.48
CA VAL A 145 19.40 -16.11 -11.67
C VAL A 145 19.02 -15.25 -10.48
N VAL A 146 17.77 -15.36 -10.10
CA VAL A 146 17.32 -15.02 -8.75
C VAL A 146 17.47 -16.27 -7.90
N ALA A 147 18.39 -16.24 -6.94
CA ALA A 147 18.70 -17.34 -6.04
C ALA A 147 18.29 -16.98 -4.62
N LEU A 148 17.65 -17.91 -3.92
CA LEU A 148 17.29 -17.82 -2.51
C LEU A 148 18.25 -18.69 -1.70
N LEU A 149 19.04 -18.05 -0.84
CA LEU A 149 20.01 -18.67 0.07
C LEU A 149 19.40 -18.80 1.47
N ASN A 150 19.67 -19.91 2.16
CA ASN A 150 19.24 -20.14 3.55
C ASN A 150 17.75 -19.87 3.79
N ASN A 151 16.91 -20.11 2.78
CA ASN A 151 15.47 -19.83 2.77
C ASN A 151 15.08 -18.38 3.13
N SER A 152 16.00 -17.42 3.09
CA SER A 152 15.75 -16.05 3.57
C SER A 152 16.42 -14.95 2.74
N GLU A 153 17.55 -15.21 2.09
CA GLU A 153 18.29 -14.17 1.38
C GLU A 153 18.19 -14.33 -0.14
N ALA A 154 17.46 -13.43 -0.81
CA ALA A 154 17.35 -13.40 -2.27
C ALA A 154 18.47 -12.56 -2.91
N THR A 155 19.20 -13.14 -3.86
CA THR A 155 20.31 -12.48 -4.57
C THR A 155 20.22 -12.66 -6.08
N LEU A 156 20.73 -11.67 -6.82
CA LEU A 156 20.87 -11.70 -8.27
C LEU A 156 22.34 -11.96 -8.63
N LYS A 157 22.63 -13.11 -9.25
CA LYS A 157 24.00 -13.54 -9.60
C LYS A 157 24.00 -14.38 -10.88
N THR A 158 25.17 -14.57 -11.47
CA THR A 158 25.35 -15.55 -12.56
C THR A 158 25.57 -16.94 -11.96
N PHE A 159 24.78 -17.91 -12.39
CA PHE A 159 24.79 -19.27 -11.86
C PHE A 159 25.84 -20.15 -12.56
N TYR A 160 26.61 -20.89 -11.75
CA TYR A 160 27.48 -21.96 -12.22
C TYR A 160 27.37 -23.18 -11.30
N LYS A 161 26.93 -24.31 -11.85
CA LYS A 161 27.00 -25.62 -11.22
C LYS A 161 28.36 -26.24 -11.45
N GLU A 162 29.09 -26.48 -10.37
CA GLU A 162 30.39 -27.14 -10.36
C GLU A 162 30.26 -28.55 -9.76
N ARG A 163 31.36 -29.32 -9.71
CA ARG A 163 31.31 -30.75 -9.30
C ARG A 163 30.86 -30.93 -7.84
N SER A 164 31.30 -30.06 -6.94
CA SER A 164 31.08 -30.16 -5.49
C SER A 164 30.19 -29.07 -4.91
N CYS A 165 29.93 -27.98 -5.64
CA CYS A 165 29.20 -26.82 -5.14
C CYS A 165 28.46 -26.09 -6.28
N VAL A 166 27.63 -25.12 -5.89
CA VAL A 166 27.10 -24.09 -6.78
C VAL A 166 27.85 -22.79 -6.51
N ARG A 167 28.35 -22.15 -7.57
CA ARG A 167 28.94 -20.81 -7.53
C ARG A 167 27.94 -19.78 -8.07
N LEU A 168 27.68 -18.75 -7.28
CA LEU A 168 26.89 -17.58 -7.65
C LEU A 168 27.85 -16.40 -7.83
N GLU A 169 28.12 -16.06 -9.09
CA GLU A 169 29.14 -15.09 -9.49
C GLU A 169 28.55 -13.67 -9.60
N PRO A 170 29.12 -12.67 -8.91
CA PRO A 170 28.81 -11.27 -9.17
C PRO A 170 29.44 -10.80 -10.48
N ALA A 171 28.83 -9.81 -11.14
CA ALA A 171 29.45 -9.10 -12.24
C ALA A 171 29.90 -7.70 -11.77
N ASN A 172 30.75 -7.71 -10.75
CA ASN A 172 31.39 -6.53 -10.20
C ASN A 172 32.62 -6.99 -9.40
N LYS A 173 33.79 -6.51 -9.81
CA LYS A 173 35.09 -6.88 -9.20
C LYS A 173 35.20 -6.61 -7.70
N ASN A 174 34.35 -5.75 -7.15
CA ASN A 174 34.35 -5.41 -5.71
C ASN A 174 33.66 -6.48 -4.85
N TYR A 175 33.05 -7.50 -5.46
CA TYR A 175 32.30 -8.55 -4.76
C TYR A 175 32.94 -9.92 -5.01
N ALA A 176 33.07 -10.72 -3.96
CA ALA A 176 33.54 -12.10 -4.08
C ALA A 176 32.42 -13.04 -4.54
N PRO A 177 32.73 -14.13 -5.27
CA PRO A 177 31.77 -15.17 -5.59
C PRO A 177 31.22 -15.85 -4.33
N ILE A 178 29.93 -16.21 -4.35
CA ILE A 178 29.31 -17.00 -3.28
C ILE A 178 29.35 -18.48 -3.68
N PHE A 179 29.98 -19.31 -2.85
CA PHE A 179 30.01 -20.75 -3.03
C PHE A 179 29.03 -21.41 -2.07
N VAL A 180 28.16 -22.25 -2.60
CA VAL A 180 27.11 -22.95 -1.86
C VAL A 180 27.36 -24.44 -1.98
N ASP A 181 27.64 -25.10 -0.86
CA ASP A 181 27.80 -26.56 -0.82
C ASP A 181 26.44 -27.28 -0.97
N LYS A 182 26.47 -28.61 -0.94
CA LYS A 182 25.26 -29.44 -1.08
C LYS A 182 24.36 -29.45 0.15
N GLU A 183 24.87 -29.05 1.31
CA GLU A 183 24.16 -29.07 2.59
C GLU A 183 23.43 -27.76 2.85
N THR A 184 23.92 -26.67 2.24
CA THR A 184 23.36 -25.33 2.34
C THR A 184 22.08 -25.21 1.49
N PRO A 185 20.94 -24.82 2.07
CA PRO A 185 19.70 -24.63 1.32
C PRO A 185 19.84 -23.53 0.25
N LEU A 186 19.66 -23.92 -1.01
CA LEU A 186 19.63 -23.03 -2.17
C LEU A 186 18.45 -23.37 -3.07
N ALA A 187 17.63 -22.37 -3.38
CA ALA A 187 16.54 -22.48 -4.34
C ALA A 187 16.70 -21.45 -5.45
N ILE A 188 16.60 -21.90 -6.71
CA ILE A 188 16.48 -21.00 -7.86
C ILE A 188 15.02 -20.60 -7.98
N GLN A 189 14.75 -19.29 -7.91
CA GLN A 189 13.43 -18.70 -8.01
C GLN A 189 13.09 -18.29 -9.46
N GLY A 190 14.11 -18.09 -10.29
CA GLY A 190 13.92 -17.79 -11.71
C GLY A 190 15.19 -17.37 -12.43
N VAL A 191 15.05 -17.21 -13.76
CA VAL A 191 16.12 -16.78 -14.67
C VAL A 191 15.77 -15.44 -15.28
N VAL A 192 16.71 -14.49 -15.29
CA VAL A 192 16.53 -13.18 -15.89
C VAL A 192 16.43 -13.30 -17.40
N VAL A 193 15.39 -12.71 -18.00
CA VAL A 193 15.13 -12.73 -19.44
C VAL A 193 15.40 -11.39 -20.12
N ASP A 194 15.24 -10.28 -19.42
CA ASP A 194 15.50 -8.93 -19.94
C ASP A 194 15.71 -7.92 -18.80
N VAL A 195 16.27 -6.76 -19.13
CA VAL A 195 16.52 -5.64 -18.20
C VAL A 195 15.87 -4.37 -18.76
N ILE A 196 15.23 -3.61 -17.88
CA ILE A 196 14.63 -2.32 -18.20
C ILE A 196 15.45 -1.24 -17.48
N HIS A 197 16.16 -0.43 -18.27
CA HIS A 197 16.95 0.68 -17.77
C HIS A 197 16.12 1.96 -17.64
N GLY A 198 16.39 2.79 -16.63
CA GLY A 198 15.69 4.07 -16.45
C GLY A 198 14.28 3.92 -15.91
N ALA A 199 14.16 3.29 -14.73
CA ALA A 199 12.90 2.89 -14.09
C ALA A 199 11.93 4.04 -13.73
N ASP A 200 12.33 5.30 -13.91
CA ASP A 200 11.45 6.48 -13.74
C ASP A 200 10.44 6.64 -14.88
N SER A 201 10.61 5.89 -15.98
CA SER A 201 9.76 5.95 -17.18
C SER A 201 8.73 4.80 -17.29
N VAL A 202 8.72 3.87 -16.32
CA VAL A 202 7.84 2.68 -16.36
C VAL A 202 6.59 2.94 -15.52
N GLU A 203 5.41 2.94 -16.16
CA GLU A 203 4.13 3.00 -15.47
C GLU A 203 3.94 1.73 -14.62
N VAL A 204 4.07 1.87 -13.29
CA VAL A 204 3.76 0.81 -12.33
C VAL A 204 2.25 0.84 -12.11
N HIS A 205 1.56 -0.24 -12.49
CA HIS A 205 0.13 -0.42 -12.31
C HIS A 205 -0.12 -1.38 -11.15
N SER A 206 -0.73 -0.93 -10.06
CA SER A 206 -1.22 -1.84 -9.01
C SER A 206 -2.53 -2.49 -9.46
N GLU A 207 -2.56 -3.82 -9.62
CA GLU A 207 -3.83 -4.55 -9.83
C GLU A 207 -4.62 -4.58 -8.51
N VAL A 208 -5.57 -3.65 -8.39
CA VAL A 208 -6.76 -3.86 -7.55
C VAL A 208 -7.65 -4.82 -8.33
N VAL A 209 -7.84 -6.04 -7.81
CA VAL A 209 -8.83 -6.98 -8.36
C VAL A 209 -10.19 -6.29 -8.31
N ASN A 210 -10.69 -5.90 -9.47
CA ASN A 210 -11.96 -5.17 -9.62
C ASN A 210 -12.91 -6.03 -10.46
N PRO A 211 -13.68 -6.95 -9.85
CA PRO A 211 -14.82 -7.52 -10.53
C PRO A 211 -15.91 -6.44 -10.55
N SER A 212 -16.24 -5.97 -11.76
CA SER A 212 -17.23 -4.94 -12.13
C SER A 212 -16.71 -3.51 -12.30
N LEU A 213 -16.14 -3.23 -13.48
CA LEU A 213 -16.24 -1.92 -14.12
C LEU A 213 -17.67 -1.70 -14.62
N GLN A 214 -18.58 -1.48 -13.68
CA GLN A 214 -19.79 -0.70 -13.89
C GLN A 214 -19.84 0.33 -12.75
N HIS A 215 -19.65 1.59 -13.12
CA HIS A 215 -19.62 2.79 -12.27
C HIS A 215 -18.33 3.05 -11.47
N ILE A 216 -17.35 3.73 -12.09
CA ILE A 216 -16.56 4.73 -11.34
C ILE A 216 -17.48 5.93 -11.13
N SER A 217 -18.41 5.77 -10.20
CA SER A 217 -18.96 6.87 -9.44
C SER A 217 -18.01 7.08 -8.28
N THR A 218 -17.65 8.33 -7.96
CA THR A 218 -17.25 8.71 -6.60
C THR A 218 -18.16 7.95 -5.64
N GLN A 219 -17.60 7.06 -4.81
CA GLN A 219 -18.42 6.19 -3.97
C GLN A 219 -19.30 7.10 -3.13
N LYS A 220 -20.62 7.01 -3.33
CA LYS A 220 -21.56 7.90 -2.63
C LYS A 220 -21.41 7.65 -1.12
N PRO A 221 -21.40 8.70 -0.27
CA PRO A 221 -21.38 8.50 1.16
C PRO A 221 -22.53 7.58 1.58
N TYR A 222 -22.24 6.66 2.50
CA TYR A 222 -23.27 5.83 3.14
C TYR A 222 -24.27 6.71 3.89
N TYR A 223 -23.77 7.80 4.46
CA TYR A 223 -24.57 8.84 5.09
C TYR A 223 -23.91 10.20 4.87
N GLU A 224 -24.73 11.21 4.57
CA GLU A 224 -24.29 12.55 4.21
C GLU A 224 -25.15 13.61 4.90
N LYS A 225 -24.47 14.52 5.60
CA LYS A 225 -25.04 15.76 6.14
C LYS A 225 -24.01 16.88 5.96
N PRO A 226 -24.42 18.15 6.02
CA PRO A 226 -23.48 19.26 6.02
C PRO A 226 -22.40 19.06 7.08
N ARG A 227 -21.14 18.94 6.65
CA ARG A 227 -19.94 18.73 7.49
C ARG A 227 -19.82 17.37 8.18
N PHE A 228 -20.65 16.38 7.86
CA PHE A 228 -20.58 15.04 8.48
C PHE A 228 -20.89 13.95 7.44
N ASN A 229 -19.85 13.28 6.97
CA ASN A 229 -19.95 12.25 5.95
C ASN A 229 -19.40 10.92 6.46
N LEU A 230 -20.13 9.83 6.20
CA LEU A 230 -19.72 8.47 6.53
C LEU A 230 -19.64 7.61 5.27
N TYR A 231 -18.65 6.72 5.21
CA TYR A 231 -18.44 5.79 4.11
C TYR A 231 -18.40 4.35 4.63
N HIS A 232 -19.18 3.48 3.98
CA HIS A 232 -19.21 2.04 4.25
C HIS A 232 -18.28 1.33 3.26
N ALA A 233 -17.01 1.15 3.64
CA ALA A 233 -15.96 0.65 2.76
C ALA A 233 -14.69 0.30 3.55
N ASN A 234 -13.74 -0.38 2.89
CA ASN A 234 -12.38 -0.44 3.39
C ASN A 234 -11.78 0.97 3.42
N CYS A 235 -11.08 1.32 4.50
CA CYS A 235 -10.45 2.62 4.65
C CYS A 235 -9.48 2.95 3.50
N LEU A 236 -8.73 1.97 3.00
CA LEU A 236 -7.76 2.17 1.92
C LEU A 236 -8.45 2.58 0.60
N ASP A 237 -9.62 2.02 0.32
CA ASP A 237 -10.38 2.32 -0.90
C ASP A 237 -10.86 3.77 -0.88
N ILE A 238 -11.49 4.20 0.22
CA ILE A 238 -11.94 5.59 0.37
C ILE A 238 -10.74 6.54 0.39
N LEU A 239 -9.71 6.20 1.17
CA LEU A 239 -8.52 7.04 1.26
C LEU A 239 -7.84 7.20 -0.09
N ALA A 240 -7.87 6.21 -0.99
CA ALA A 240 -7.32 6.33 -2.35
C ALA A 240 -8.10 7.34 -3.21
N THR A 241 -9.41 7.48 -2.98
CA THR A 241 -10.25 8.45 -3.71
C THR A 241 -10.11 9.89 -3.22
N LEU A 242 -9.65 10.10 -1.98
CA LEU A 242 -9.48 11.46 -1.44
C LEU A 242 -8.31 12.18 -2.13
N PRO A 243 -8.41 13.49 -2.40
CA PRO A 243 -7.29 14.25 -2.93
C PRO A 243 -6.11 14.27 -1.95
N GLU A 244 -4.89 14.43 -2.48
CA GLU A 244 -3.73 14.70 -1.64
C GLU A 244 -3.92 16.01 -0.87
N ASN A 245 -3.33 16.11 0.33
CA ASN A 245 -3.37 17.34 1.13
C ASN A 245 -4.80 17.90 1.36
N SER A 246 -5.77 17.02 1.57
CA SER A 246 -7.19 17.36 1.71
C SER A 246 -7.69 17.39 3.16
N THR A 247 -6.97 16.78 4.11
CA THR A 247 -7.40 16.68 5.52
C THR A 247 -6.46 17.41 6.47
N ASP A 248 -7.01 18.03 7.52
CA ASP A 248 -6.24 18.81 8.50
C ASP A 248 -5.79 17.95 9.68
N MET A 249 -6.64 17.00 10.09
CA MET A 249 -6.35 16.06 11.18
C MET A 249 -6.86 14.68 10.82
N VAL A 250 -6.06 13.66 11.14
CA VAL A 250 -6.50 12.27 11.19
C VAL A 250 -6.50 11.83 12.64
N PHE A 251 -7.58 11.22 13.10
CA PHE A 251 -7.58 10.42 14.33
C PHE A 251 -7.87 8.98 13.93
N ALA A 252 -7.03 8.04 14.37
CA ALA A 252 -7.19 6.63 14.09
C ALA A 252 -7.21 5.82 15.37
N ASP A 253 -8.26 5.02 15.55
CA ASP A 253 -8.36 3.98 16.57
C ASP A 253 -8.36 2.60 15.90
N PRO A 254 -7.21 2.14 15.35
CA PRO A 254 -7.15 0.91 14.57
C PRO A 254 -7.46 -0.33 15.42
N PRO A 255 -7.71 -1.49 14.79
CA PRO A 255 -7.75 -2.77 15.48
C PRO A 255 -6.50 -3.02 16.34
N TYR A 256 -6.70 -3.69 17.49
CA TYR A 256 -5.64 -3.94 18.48
C TYR A 256 -5.11 -5.38 18.42
N ASN A 257 -5.69 -6.20 17.55
CA ASN A 257 -5.36 -7.61 17.35
C ASN A 257 -5.48 -8.45 18.64
N LEU A 258 -6.47 -8.14 19.49
CA LEU A 258 -6.66 -8.72 20.83
C LEU A 258 -7.52 -9.99 20.87
N SER A 259 -8.19 -10.35 19.76
CA SER A 259 -9.13 -11.48 19.69
C SER A 259 -8.41 -12.83 19.55
N ASN A 260 -7.44 -13.08 20.44
CA ASN A 260 -6.55 -14.25 20.45
C ASN A 260 -6.86 -15.21 21.63
N ASN A 261 -8.14 -15.47 21.91
CA ASN A 261 -8.61 -16.39 22.96
C ASN A 261 -8.34 -15.96 24.43
N GLY A 262 -8.18 -14.65 24.68
CA GLY A 262 -8.03 -14.09 26.04
C GLY A 262 -9.34 -13.98 26.84
N PHE A 263 -9.25 -13.67 28.14
CA PHE A 263 -10.39 -13.46 29.03
C PHE A 263 -10.32 -12.10 29.76
N SER A 264 -11.46 -11.44 29.98
CA SER A 264 -11.64 -10.14 30.65
C SER A 264 -12.79 -10.19 31.67
N LEU A 265 -13.06 -9.07 32.34
CA LEU A 265 -14.15 -8.88 33.32
C LEU A 265 -15.28 -8.03 32.75
N HIS A 266 -16.51 -8.53 32.85
CA HIS A 266 -17.71 -7.71 32.69
C HIS A 266 -18.68 -8.00 33.82
N ALA A 267 -19.04 -6.96 34.59
CA ALA A 267 -19.98 -7.07 35.72
C ALA A 267 -19.64 -8.20 36.72
N GLY A 268 -18.36 -8.35 37.07
CA GLY A 268 -17.91 -9.39 38.03
C GLY A 268 -17.81 -10.79 37.44
N LYS A 269 -18.12 -11.00 36.15
CA LYS A 269 -18.04 -12.31 35.48
C LYS A 269 -16.91 -12.33 34.45
N ARG A 270 -16.26 -13.50 34.32
CA ARG A 270 -15.25 -13.77 33.28
C ARG A 270 -15.92 -13.81 31.91
N VAL A 271 -15.44 -12.99 30.98
CA VAL A 271 -15.91 -12.91 29.59
C VAL A 271 -14.75 -13.07 28.62
N SER A 272 -15.00 -13.49 27.38
CA SER A 272 -13.95 -13.55 26.35
C SER A 272 -13.49 -12.14 25.93
N VAL A 273 -12.22 -11.98 25.57
CA VAL A 273 -11.63 -10.74 25.01
C VAL A 273 -11.94 -10.60 23.51
N ASN A 274 -12.59 -11.57 22.87
CA ASN A 274 -12.89 -11.51 21.45
C ASN A 274 -13.83 -10.33 21.14
N LYS A 275 -13.28 -9.27 20.53
CA LYS A 275 -13.95 -8.02 20.16
C LYS A 275 -14.55 -8.06 18.75
N GLY A 276 -14.07 -8.98 17.90
CA GLY A 276 -14.56 -9.21 16.54
C GLY A 276 -13.57 -10.03 15.71
N THR A 277 -13.97 -10.51 14.53
CA THR A 277 -13.04 -11.17 13.58
C THR A 277 -12.00 -10.20 13.01
N TRP A 278 -12.34 -8.91 12.94
CA TRP A 278 -11.47 -7.80 12.51
C TRP A 278 -10.32 -7.49 13.48
N ASP A 279 -10.36 -8.03 14.70
CA ASP A 279 -9.40 -7.77 15.78
C ASP A 279 -8.54 -9.03 16.07
N LYS A 280 -8.38 -9.94 15.11
CA LYS A 280 -7.50 -11.11 15.21
C LYS A 280 -6.13 -10.81 14.60
N SER A 281 -5.05 -11.16 15.30
CA SER A 281 -3.70 -11.08 14.74
C SER A 281 -3.54 -12.05 13.57
N ARG A 282 -2.88 -11.61 12.51
CA ARG A 282 -2.47 -12.47 11.38
C ARG A 282 -0.98 -12.83 11.42
N GLY A 283 -0.28 -12.40 12.46
CA GLY A 283 1.16 -12.55 12.62
C GLY A 283 1.85 -11.18 12.64
N PHE A 284 3.01 -11.10 13.29
CA PHE A 284 3.71 -9.82 13.53
C PHE A 284 3.92 -8.99 12.25
N LYS A 285 4.34 -9.63 11.16
CA LYS A 285 4.61 -8.95 9.88
C LYS A 285 3.33 -8.42 9.25
N ASP A 286 2.29 -9.25 9.15
CA ASP A 286 1.02 -8.86 8.53
C ASP A 286 0.29 -7.76 9.32
N ASP A 287 0.38 -7.81 10.65
CA ASP A 287 -0.14 -6.78 11.53
C ASP A 287 0.60 -5.45 11.34
N TYR A 288 1.94 -5.49 11.25
CA TYR A 288 2.76 -4.32 10.96
C TYR A 288 2.47 -3.75 9.56
N ASP A 289 2.43 -4.60 8.54
CA ASP A 289 2.17 -4.20 7.15
C ASP A 289 0.78 -3.59 7.00
N PHE A 290 -0.20 -4.09 7.75
CA PHE A 290 -1.51 -3.44 7.87
C PHE A 290 -1.37 -2.02 8.44
N HIS A 291 -0.68 -1.86 9.59
CA HIS A 291 -0.46 -0.54 10.18
C HIS A 291 0.26 0.43 9.25
N TYR A 292 1.32 -0.04 8.59
CA TYR A 292 2.11 0.74 7.66
C TYR A 292 1.27 1.25 6.48
N LYS A 293 0.46 0.37 5.85
CA LYS A 293 -0.35 0.72 4.67
C LYS A 293 -1.32 1.86 4.93
N TRP A 294 -2.16 1.76 5.96
CA TRP A 294 -3.15 2.82 6.21
C TRP A 294 -2.47 4.12 6.69
N LEU A 295 -1.38 4.03 7.47
CA LEU A 295 -0.61 5.20 7.89
C LEU A 295 0.03 5.94 6.70
N ALA A 296 0.51 5.19 5.71
CA ALA A 296 1.06 5.75 4.47
C ALA A 296 -0.02 6.48 3.67
N THR A 297 -1.19 5.87 3.51
CA THR A 297 -2.31 6.50 2.79
C THR A 297 -2.86 7.72 3.54
N CYS A 298 -2.93 7.68 4.87
CA CYS A 298 -3.23 8.84 5.70
C CYS A 298 -2.21 9.97 5.50
N LYS A 299 -0.92 9.66 5.35
CA LYS A 299 0.14 10.67 5.14
C LYS A 299 -0.08 11.44 3.84
N ARG A 300 -0.50 10.75 2.78
CA ARG A 300 -0.80 11.32 1.47
C ARG A 300 -1.95 12.34 1.55
N VAL A 301 -3.04 12.00 2.24
CA VAL A 301 -4.24 12.85 2.31
C VAL A 301 -4.10 13.99 3.32
N LEU A 302 -3.24 13.87 4.34
CA LEU A 302 -2.96 14.96 5.28
C LEU A 302 -2.35 16.16 4.57
N LYS A 303 -2.76 17.38 4.92
CA LYS A 303 -2.13 18.62 4.48
C LYS A 303 -0.67 18.72 4.97
N PRO A 304 0.19 19.56 4.34
CA PRO A 304 1.57 19.77 4.80
C PRO A 304 1.68 20.11 6.29
N GLU A 305 0.75 20.90 6.81
CA GLU A 305 0.63 21.30 8.21
C GLU A 305 -0.30 20.41 9.06
N GLY A 306 -0.78 19.32 8.46
CA GLY A 306 -1.72 18.40 9.06
C GLY A 306 -1.08 17.52 10.14
N THR A 307 -1.95 16.94 10.97
CA THR A 307 -1.53 16.14 12.12
C THR A 307 -2.29 14.82 12.22
N LEU A 308 -1.65 13.84 12.84
CA LEU A 308 -2.18 12.51 13.05
C LEU A 308 -2.17 12.17 14.53
N TRP A 309 -3.26 11.57 14.98
CA TRP A 309 -3.40 10.94 16.29
C TRP A 309 -3.68 9.46 16.11
N VAL A 310 -2.92 8.60 16.79
CA VAL A 310 -3.13 7.14 16.76
C VAL A 310 -3.32 6.63 18.18
N SER A 311 -4.44 5.97 18.42
CA SER A 311 -4.80 5.36 19.69
C SER A 311 -4.44 3.87 19.69
N GLY A 312 -3.98 3.35 20.83
CA GLY A 312 -3.71 1.92 20.95
C GLY A 312 -3.36 1.47 22.36
N THR A 313 -3.30 0.15 22.52
CA THR A 313 -2.71 -0.49 23.70
C THR A 313 -1.28 -0.92 23.38
N TYR A 314 -0.54 -1.40 24.38
CA TYR A 314 0.81 -1.97 24.19
C TYR A 314 0.88 -3.13 23.16
N HIS A 315 -0.25 -3.70 22.74
CA HIS A 315 -0.30 -4.77 21.73
C HIS A 315 -0.09 -4.25 20.30
N SER A 316 -0.51 -3.02 20.00
CA SER A 316 -0.47 -2.45 18.64
C SER A 316 0.29 -1.11 18.57
N ILE A 317 0.34 -0.35 19.66
CA ILE A 317 0.83 1.03 19.61
C ILE A 317 2.32 1.13 19.29
N TYR A 318 3.13 0.13 19.67
CA TYR A 318 4.55 0.09 19.33
C TYR A 318 4.78 -0.15 17.84
N GLN A 319 3.97 -1.02 17.21
CA GLN A 319 4.03 -1.23 15.77
C GLN A 319 3.59 0.03 15.02
N CYS A 320 2.52 0.69 15.49
CA CYS A 320 2.08 1.98 14.96
C CYS A 320 3.19 3.04 15.10
N GLY A 321 3.82 3.15 16.28
CA GLY A 321 4.91 4.10 16.52
C GLY A 321 6.11 3.88 15.60
N TYR A 322 6.49 2.61 15.39
CA TYR A 322 7.56 2.25 14.45
C TYR A 322 7.19 2.59 13.00
N ALA A 323 5.97 2.24 12.57
CA ALA A 323 5.48 2.56 11.23
C ALA A 323 5.43 4.08 10.97
N LEU A 324 5.03 4.88 11.96
CA LEU A 324 5.04 6.34 11.89
C LEU A 324 6.46 6.87 11.61
N GLN A 325 7.45 6.38 12.36
CA GLN A 325 8.84 6.78 12.18
C GLN A 325 9.40 6.33 10.83
N ALA A 326 9.11 5.10 10.41
CA ALA A 326 9.51 4.56 9.11
C ALA A 326 8.94 5.38 7.94
N LEU A 327 7.71 5.88 8.09
CA LEU A 327 7.05 6.76 7.11
C LEU A 327 7.50 8.23 7.21
N GLY A 328 8.43 8.55 8.12
CA GLY A 328 8.96 9.92 8.28
C GLY A 328 8.01 10.90 8.96
N TYR A 329 6.97 10.42 9.65
CA TYR A 329 6.23 11.28 10.58
C TYR A 329 7.15 11.72 11.72
N HIS A 330 6.87 12.88 12.29
CA HIS A 330 7.55 13.32 13.50
C HIS A 330 6.60 13.28 14.69
N ILE A 331 6.85 12.34 15.58
CA ILE A 331 6.11 12.18 16.83
C ILE A 331 6.41 13.38 17.73
N LEU A 332 5.36 14.07 18.17
CA LEU A 332 5.41 15.22 19.06
C LEU A 332 5.30 14.78 20.53
N ASN A 333 4.32 13.92 20.82
CA ASN A 333 4.10 13.36 22.14
C ASN A 333 3.48 11.97 22.05
N ASP A 334 3.83 11.10 22.98
CA ASP A 334 2.98 10.02 23.43
C ASP A 334 2.12 10.52 24.61
N ILE A 335 0.82 10.29 24.53
CA ILE A 335 -0.12 10.66 25.58
C ILE A 335 -0.59 9.39 26.28
N SER A 336 -0.45 9.35 27.60
CA SER A 336 -1.04 8.31 28.43
C SER A 336 -2.46 8.71 28.81
N TRP A 337 -3.44 8.10 28.14
CA TRP A 337 -4.83 8.18 28.58
C TRP A 337 -5.02 7.25 29.78
N PHE A 338 -4.90 7.81 30.98
CA PHE A 338 -5.15 7.12 32.23
C PHE A 338 -6.66 6.99 32.47
N LYS A 339 -7.08 5.79 32.85
CA LYS A 339 -8.47 5.40 33.15
C LYS A 339 -8.62 5.23 34.65
N PRO A 340 -9.16 6.22 35.39
CA PRO A 340 -9.20 6.18 36.85
C PRO A 340 -9.95 4.96 37.43
N ASN A 341 -10.88 4.39 36.69
CA ASN A 341 -11.65 3.19 37.05
C ASN A 341 -11.31 1.98 36.15
N GLY A 342 -10.03 1.81 35.78
CA GLY A 342 -9.56 0.66 35.02
C GLY A 342 -9.98 -0.68 35.66
N SER A 343 -10.48 -1.61 34.85
CA SER A 343 -10.92 -2.93 35.34
C SER A 343 -9.74 -3.69 35.96
N PRO A 344 -9.92 -4.33 37.13
CA PRO A 344 -8.84 -5.04 37.81
C PRO A 344 -8.33 -6.23 36.99
N ASN A 345 -7.03 -6.52 37.12
CA ASN A 345 -6.42 -7.71 36.53
C ASN A 345 -6.73 -8.97 37.35
N LEU A 346 -7.57 -9.86 36.80
CA LEU A 346 -7.96 -11.11 37.48
C LEU A 346 -6.87 -12.18 37.53
N SER A 347 -5.87 -12.12 36.64
CA SER A 347 -4.83 -13.14 36.64
C SER A 347 -3.89 -12.99 37.83
N CYS A 348 -3.80 -11.77 38.40
CA CYS A 348 -2.84 -11.39 39.44
C CYS A 348 -1.37 -11.67 39.07
N ARG A 349 -1.07 -11.91 37.79
CA ARG A 349 0.29 -12.22 37.31
C ARG A 349 1.06 -10.99 36.83
N PHE A 350 0.36 -9.90 36.57
CA PHE A 350 0.91 -8.66 36.03
C PHE A 350 -0.01 -7.49 36.35
N PHE A 351 0.47 -6.27 36.11
CA PHE A 351 -0.24 -5.03 36.46
C PHE A 351 -1.60 -4.91 35.76
N THR A 352 -2.48 -4.11 36.37
CA THR A 352 -3.77 -3.74 35.77
C THR A 352 -3.57 -2.80 34.59
N ALA A 353 -4.19 -3.14 33.45
CA ALA A 353 -4.21 -2.28 32.27
C ALA A 353 -5.11 -1.04 32.52
N SER A 354 -4.51 -0.02 33.11
CA SER A 354 -5.18 1.21 33.55
C SER A 354 -5.00 2.39 32.59
N HIS A 355 -4.34 2.21 31.46
CA HIS A 355 -4.19 3.26 30.45
C HIS A 355 -4.19 2.71 29.01
N GLU A 356 -4.40 3.61 28.07
CA GLU A 356 -4.09 3.45 26.64
C GLU A 356 -3.12 4.56 26.23
N THR A 357 -2.38 4.33 25.15
CA THR A 357 -1.42 5.30 24.60
C THR A 357 -2.03 5.94 23.37
N VAL A 358 -1.91 7.26 23.26
CA VAL A 358 -2.31 8.02 22.07
C VAL A 358 -1.08 8.77 21.55
N ILE A 359 -0.58 8.37 20.38
CA ILE A 359 0.57 9.04 19.74
C ILE A 359 0.06 10.24 18.94
N TRP A 360 0.68 11.39 19.15
CA TRP A 360 0.50 12.60 18.36
C TRP A 360 1.70 12.82 17.44
N ALA A 361 1.47 12.98 16.14
CA ALA A 361 2.52 13.23 15.17
C ALA A 361 2.13 14.32 14.16
N ARG A 362 3.13 15.07 13.70
CA ARG A 362 3.02 15.95 12.52
C ARG A 362 3.48 15.21 11.27
N LYS A 363 2.94 15.60 10.11
CA LYS A 363 3.16 14.93 8.82
C LYS A 363 4.64 14.68 8.50
N ASP A 364 5.49 15.68 8.68
CA ASP A 364 6.94 15.62 8.41
C ASP A 364 7.77 16.31 9.50
N LYS A 365 9.08 15.98 9.57
CA LYS A 365 10.02 16.51 10.60
C LYS A 365 10.06 18.03 10.69
N ASN A 366 9.99 18.73 9.57
CA ASN A 366 10.06 20.19 9.53
C ASN A 366 8.70 20.85 9.31
N ALA A 367 7.62 20.08 9.28
CA ALA A 367 6.28 20.60 9.08
C ALA A 367 5.86 21.50 10.26
N LYS A 368 5.16 22.59 9.95
CA LYS A 368 4.36 23.30 10.94
C LYS A 368 3.19 22.41 11.37
N HIS A 369 2.63 22.66 12.55
CA HIS A 369 1.42 21.98 13.00
C HIS A 369 0.59 22.95 13.85
N THR A 370 -0.70 22.66 14.00
CA THR A 370 -1.56 23.41 14.92
C THR A 370 -1.42 22.84 16.32
N PHE A 371 -1.12 23.71 17.29
CA PHE A 371 -1.24 23.42 18.70
C PHE A 371 -1.85 24.62 19.43
N ASN A 372 -3.08 24.49 19.89
CA ASN A 372 -3.81 25.54 20.58
C ASN A 372 -3.36 25.62 22.05
N TYR A 373 -2.08 25.97 22.27
CA TYR A 373 -1.42 25.96 23.58
C TYR A 373 -2.19 26.75 24.64
N HIS A 374 -2.64 27.97 24.32
CA HIS A 374 -3.38 28.82 25.26
C HIS A 374 -4.67 28.15 25.74
N LEU A 375 -5.40 27.47 24.85
CA LEU A 375 -6.59 26.71 25.21
C LEU A 375 -6.24 25.50 26.08
N MET A 376 -5.16 24.77 25.75
CA MET A 376 -4.74 23.61 26.55
C MET A 376 -4.26 24.01 27.96
N LYS A 377 -3.65 25.19 28.11
CA LYS A 377 -3.20 25.73 29.40
C LYS A 377 -4.37 26.27 30.23
N ASN A 378 -5.19 27.12 29.62
CA ASN A 378 -6.17 27.96 30.34
C ASN A 378 -7.62 27.48 30.22
N GLY A 379 -7.90 26.52 29.33
CA GLY A 379 -9.24 25.93 29.20
C GLY A 379 -9.67 25.18 30.45
N ASP A 380 -10.99 25.04 30.58
CA ASP A 380 -11.63 24.24 31.63
C ASP A 380 -11.71 22.77 31.20
N TRP A 381 -11.27 21.87 32.08
CA TRP A 381 -11.15 20.43 31.81
C TRP A 381 -11.62 19.62 33.03
N PRO A 382 -12.87 19.81 33.51
CA PRO A 382 -13.35 19.26 34.77
C PRO A 382 -13.40 17.73 34.79
N GLU A 383 -13.39 17.09 33.61
CA GLU A 383 -13.33 15.64 33.46
C GLU A 383 -11.96 15.04 33.79
N ASP A 384 -10.90 15.86 33.85
CA ASP A 384 -9.54 15.45 34.13
C ASP A 384 -9.06 15.95 35.49
N SER A 385 -9.13 15.06 36.47
CA SER A 385 -8.82 15.35 37.87
C SER A 385 -7.36 15.72 38.13
N ILE A 386 -6.44 15.48 37.18
CA ILE A 386 -5.03 15.85 37.32
C ILE A 386 -4.67 17.14 36.56
N LYS A 387 -5.58 17.69 35.73
CA LYS A 387 -5.37 18.99 35.07
C LYS A 387 -5.64 20.13 36.06
N LYS A 388 -4.57 20.84 36.45
CA LYS A 388 -4.67 22.05 37.30
C LYS A 388 -4.99 23.31 36.47
N PRO A 389 -5.89 24.20 36.92
CA PRO A 389 -6.17 25.49 36.26
C PRO A 389 -4.91 26.34 36.06
N GLY A 390 -4.82 27.04 34.92
CA GLY A 390 -3.70 27.95 34.59
C GLY A 390 -2.35 27.27 34.30
N LEU A 391 -2.21 25.97 34.54
CA LEU A 391 -1.01 25.20 34.24
C LEU A 391 -1.09 24.49 32.88
N GLN A 392 0.08 24.27 32.27
CA GLN A 392 0.19 23.61 30.98
C GLN A 392 -0.41 22.18 31.02
N MET A 393 -1.12 21.80 29.95
CA MET A 393 -1.58 20.44 29.76
C MET A 393 -0.39 19.47 29.68
N ARG A 394 -0.43 18.40 30.49
CA ARG A 394 0.62 17.38 30.54
C ARG A 394 0.29 16.24 29.58
N SER A 395 1.24 15.32 29.40
CA SER A 395 1.08 14.12 28.56
C SER A 395 0.31 12.97 29.22
N VAL A 396 -0.11 13.11 30.47
CA VAL A 396 -0.98 12.14 31.14
C VAL A 396 -2.34 12.78 31.34
N TRP A 397 -3.40 12.15 30.83
CA TRP A 397 -4.78 12.64 30.90
C TRP A 397 -5.64 11.65 31.68
N ALA A 398 -6.23 12.09 32.80
CA ALA A 398 -7.09 11.24 33.61
C ALA A 398 -8.54 11.36 33.16
N ILE A 399 -8.95 10.57 32.15
CA ILE A 399 -10.30 10.63 31.58
C ILE A 399 -11.00 9.29 31.80
N TYR A 400 -12.24 9.33 32.30
CA TYR A 400 -13.03 8.11 32.48
C TYR A 400 -13.40 7.46 31.13
N PRO A 401 -13.47 6.12 31.04
CA PRO A 401 -14.09 5.41 29.92
C PRO A 401 -15.54 5.87 29.67
N PRO A 402 -16.11 5.61 28.47
CA PRO A 402 -17.41 6.14 28.12
C PRO A 402 -18.49 5.72 29.11
N LYS A 403 -19.23 6.70 29.62
CA LYS A 403 -20.28 6.51 30.64
C LYS A 403 -21.56 5.95 30.03
N LYS A 404 -22.54 5.57 30.88
CA LYS A 404 -23.85 5.07 30.42
C LYS A 404 -24.56 6.03 29.44
N PRO A 405 -24.59 7.37 29.68
CA PRO A 405 -25.24 8.31 28.75
C PRO A 405 -24.66 8.27 27.33
N GLU A 406 -23.35 7.98 27.17
CA GLU A 406 -22.72 7.89 25.86
C GLU A 406 -23.07 6.60 25.08
N LYS A 407 -23.80 5.67 25.71
CA LYS A 407 -24.10 4.32 25.19
C LYS A 407 -25.61 4.05 25.02
N ILE A 408 -26.46 5.05 25.22
CA ILE A 408 -27.93 4.90 25.18
C ILE A 408 -28.45 4.47 23.80
N PHE A 409 -27.74 4.80 22.72
CA PHE A 409 -28.13 4.48 21.34
C PHE A 409 -27.56 3.15 20.81
N GLY A 410 -26.82 2.42 21.67
CA GLY A 410 -26.14 1.17 21.34
C GLY A 410 -24.69 1.15 21.83
N LYS A 411 -24.05 -0.02 21.76
CA LYS A 411 -22.72 -0.27 22.32
C LYS A 411 -21.74 -0.69 21.23
N HIS A 412 -20.66 0.07 21.06
CA HIS A 412 -19.44 -0.40 20.40
C HIS A 412 -18.46 -0.94 21.45
N PRO A 413 -17.78 -2.09 21.21
CA PRO A 413 -16.92 -2.72 22.22
C PRO A 413 -15.75 -1.85 22.67
N THR A 414 -15.22 -1.01 21.78
CA THR A 414 -14.05 -0.16 22.01
C THR A 414 -14.33 1.34 21.88
N GLN A 415 -15.59 1.78 22.05
CA GLN A 415 -15.95 3.21 21.98
C GLN A 415 -15.02 4.07 22.85
N LYS A 416 -14.46 5.13 22.27
CA LYS A 416 -13.67 6.13 23.00
C LYS A 416 -14.57 7.17 23.69
N PRO A 417 -14.14 7.76 24.83
CA PRO A 417 -14.91 8.80 25.52
C PRO A 417 -14.97 10.08 24.71
N LEU A 418 -16.13 10.74 24.68
CA LEU A 418 -16.31 11.99 23.94
C LEU A 418 -15.30 13.09 24.33
N GLU A 419 -15.03 13.23 25.63
CA GLU A 419 -14.14 14.28 26.14
C GLU A 419 -12.66 14.08 25.73
N LEU A 420 -12.22 12.83 25.57
CA LEU A 420 -10.89 12.54 25.02
C LEU A 420 -10.76 13.10 23.59
N LEU A 421 -11.77 12.86 22.76
CA LEU A 421 -11.77 13.29 21.35
C LEU A 421 -11.96 14.80 21.22
N LYS A 422 -12.80 15.41 22.05
CA LYS A 422 -12.94 16.87 22.11
C LYS A 422 -11.61 17.54 22.43
N ARG A 423 -10.86 17.03 23.42
CA ARG A 423 -9.53 17.54 23.76
C ARG A 423 -8.56 17.42 22.60
N ILE A 424 -8.51 16.28 21.92
CA ILE A 424 -7.64 16.05 20.75
C ILE A 424 -7.96 17.04 19.61
N VAL A 425 -9.25 17.16 19.25
CA VAL A 425 -9.72 18.09 18.21
C VAL A 425 -9.37 19.53 18.60
N LEU A 426 -9.68 19.95 19.83
CA LEU A 426 -9.40 21.30 20.33
C LEU A 426 -7.90 21.59 20.43
N ALA A 427 -7.07 20.61 20.76
CA ALA A 427 -5.63 20.80 20.86
C ALA A 427 -4.99 21.08 19.50
N SER A 428 -5.50 20.46 18.43
CA SER A 428 -4.72 20.28 17.22
C SER A 428 -5.43 20.70 15.92
N THR A 429 -6.59 21.36 16.01
CA THR A 429 -7.33 21.86 14.85
C THR A 429 -7.84 23.29 15.04
N LYS A 430 -8.11 23.98 13.93
CA LYS A 430 -8.87 25.24 13.88
C LYS A 430 -10.34 24.98 13.55
N PRO A 431 -11.27 25.91 13.79
CA PRO A 431 -12.63 25.82 13.27
C PRO A 431 -12.64 25.54 11.75
N GLU A 432 -13.65 24.82 11.28
CA GLU A 432 -13.82 24.39 9.87
C GLU A 432 -12.76 23.43 9.32
N ALA A 433 -11.80 22.99 10.14
CA ALA A 433 -10.85 21.94 9.77
C ALA A 433 -11.55 20.62 9.41
N ILE A 434 -10.95 19.87 8.48
CA ILE A 434 -11.43 18.56 8.06
C ILE A 434 -10.74 17.49 8.91
N VAL A 435 -11.54 16.79 9.71
CA VAL A 435 -11.14 15.67 10.55
C VAL A 435 -11.53 14.36 9.87
N LEU A 436 -10.56 13.48 9.70
CA LEU A 436 -10.73 12.15 9.10
C LEU A 436 -10.54 11.07 10.18
N ASP A 437 -11.42 10.08 10.19
CA ASP A 437 -11.29 8.86 10.98
C ASP A 437 -11.42 7.62 10.07
N PRO A 438 -10.32 6.90 9.78
CA PRO A 438 -10.34 5.72 8.92
C PRO A 438 -10.93 4.47 9.61
N PHE A 439 -11.21 4.53 10.92
CA PHE A 439 -11.75 3.44 11.72
C PHE A 439 -12.86 3.98 12.62
N THR A 440 -13.86 4.64 12.02
CA THR A 440 -14.77 5.53 12.75
C THR A 440 -15.59 4.81 13.82
N GLY A 441 -15.87 3.50 13.68
CA GLY A 441 -16.66 2.72 14.61
C GLY A 441 -18.01 3.39 14.88
N SER A 442 -18.27 3.76 16.14
CA SER A 442 -19.47 4.50 16.53
C SER A 442 -19.36 6.04 16.40
N SER A 443 -18.35 6.54 15.69
CA SER A 443 -18.12 7.95 15.33
C SER A 443 -17.98 8.93 16.49
N THR A 444 -17.33 8.54 17.59
CA THR A 444 -17.03 9.51 18.67
C THR A 444 -16.18 10.68 18.14
N THR A 445 -15.20 10.41 17.26
CA THR A 445 -14.37 11.43 16.61
C THR A 445 -15.23 12.42 15.84
N GLY A 446 -16.20 11.93 15.07
CA GLY A 446 -17.10 12.76 14.29
C GLY A 446 -18.02 13.63 15.13
N ILE A 447 -18.61 13.06 16.19
CA ILE A 447 -19.49 13.80 17.11
C ILE A 447 -18.69 14.92 17.81
N ALA A 448 -17.46 14.63 18.24
CA ALA A 448 -16.56 15.64 18.81
C ALA A 448 -16.21 16.73 17.78
N ALA A 449 -15.77 16.36 16.58
CA ALA A 449 -15.41 17.30 15.52
C ALA A 449 -16.58 18.21 15.15
N TYR A 450 -17.76 17.63 14.90
CA TYR A 450 -18.95 18.37 14.50
C TYR A 450 -19.43 19.36 15.57
N SER A 451 -19.54 18.91 16.83
CA SER A 451 -19.98 19.76 17.94
C SER A 451 -19.03 20.94 18.21
N LEU A 452 -17.77 20.81 17.78
CA LEU A 452 -16.76 21.86 17.84
C LEU A 452 -16.66 22.68 16.55
N GLY A 453 -17.55 22.49 15.58
CA GLY A 453 -17.54 23.25 14.32
C GLY A 453 -16.43 22.85 13.35
N ARG A 454 -16.07 21.57 13.31
CA ARG A 454 -15.17 20.98 12.29
C ARG A 454 -15.99 20.12 11.32
N LYS A 455 -15.40 19.85 10.15
CA LYS A 455 -15.93 18.91 9.15
C LYS A 455 -15.41 17.51 9.45
N PHE A 456 -16.22 16.50 9.18
CA PHE A 456 -15.90 15.12 9.50
C PHE A 456 -16.08 14.17 8.32
N ILE A 457 -15.10 13.28 8.16
CA ILE A 457 -15.13 12.12 7.25
C ILE A 457 -14.84 10.88 8.09
N GLY A 458 -15.81 9.98 8.22
CA GLY A 458 -15.65 8.70 8.90
C GLY A 458 -15.74 7.53 7.94
N ILE A 459 -14.89 6.52 8.11
CA ILE A 459 -14.88 5.30 7.29
C ILE A 459 -14.95 4.08 8.21
N ASP A 460 -15.83 3.14 7.89
CA ASP A 460 -15.89 1.84 8.57
C ASP A 460 -16.36 0.75 7.62
N THR A 461 -15.93 -0.49 7.87
CA THR A 461 -16.35 -1.67 7.12
C THR A 461 -17.61 -2.33 7.69
N ASP A 462 -18.00 -2.01 8.93
CA ASP A 462 -19.17 -2.61 9.58
C ASP A 462 -20.36 -1.65 9.55
N GLN A 463 -21.34 -1.98 8.70
CA GLN A 463 -22.60 -1.26 8.59
C GLN A 463 -23.30 -1.04 9.93
N LYS A 464 -23.24 -1.99 10.88
CA LYS A 464 -23.92 -1.85 12.18
C LYS A 464 -23.33 -0.72 13.01
N PHE A 465 -22.03 -0.48 12.89
CA PHE A 465 -21.34 0.60 13.58
C PHE A 465 -21.61 1.95 12.90
N LEU A 466 -21.76 1.97 11.58
CA LEU A 466 -22.23 3.15 10.86
C LEU A 466 -23.68 3.51 11.22
N ASP A 467 -24.58 2.54 11.32
CA ASP A 467 -25.96 2.78 11.77
C ASP A 467 -26.01 3.30 13.21
N LEU A 468 -25.14 2.78 14.09
CA LEU A 468 -24.96 3.30 15.44
C LEU A 468 -24.43 4.74 15.41
N SER A 469 -23.46 5.03 14.54
CA SER A 469 -22.91 6.37 14.35
C SER A 469 -23.99 7.38 13.95
N ILE A 470 -24.86 7.01 13.00
CA ILE A 470 -25.98 7.85 12.54
C ILE A 470 -26.95 8.09 13.70
N ARG A 471 -27.38 7.04 14.41
CA ARG A 471 -28.27 7.20 15.58
C ARG A 471 -27.66 8.10 16.64
N ARG A 472 -26.38 7.91 16.96
CA ARG A 472 -25.69 8.77 17.94
C ARG A 472 -25.64 10.22 17.44
N PHE A 473 -25.24 10.44 16.20
CA PHE A 473 -25.10 11.78 15.64
C PHE A 473 -26.44 12.54 15.61
N GLU A 474 -27.49 11.95 15.03
CA GLU A 474 -28.81 12.59 14.89
C GLU A 474 -29.48 12.91 16.25
N ASN A 475 -29.12 12.19 17.32
CA ASN A 475 -29.65 12.41 18.67
C ASN A 475 -28.65 13.10 19.61
N SER A 476 -27.48 13.52 19.11
CA SER A 476 -26.52 14.36 19.84
C SER A 476 -26.60 15.82 19.42
N LEU A 477 -27.47 16.15 18.45
CA LEU A 477 -27.76 17.50 17.97
C LEU A 477 -28.73 18.23 18.88
#